data_AF-A0A482T4P8-F1
#
_entry.id   AF-A0A482T4P8-F1
#
_cell.length_a   1.000
_cell.length_b   1.000
_cell.length_c   1.000
_cell.angle_alpha   90.00
_cell.angle_beta   90.00
_cell.angle_gamma   90.00
#
_symmetry.space_group_name_H-M   'P 1'
#
loop_
_entity.id
_entity.type
_entity.pdbx_description
1 polymer ?
#
loop_
_entity_poly.entity_id
_entity_poly.type
_entity_poly.pdbx_seq_one_letter_code
_entity_poly.pdbx_strand_id
1 'polypeptide(L)'
;MQTNIREWLRTLTGDQVDGGEEGLRYFLGGAYNGLYFSLTTQYPLGTNIYEKKWDLLIVLDACRVDALREVAPEFEFIDRVDSVWSTGSSSHEWLCKTFTQEHADEISDTVYLSTNPHTQPTFKDGKRPPRKYVVPVTWADWNVVDESQFKLLKQLSRHHRYEDYFDTIPPNIVTDQAILAGRQLDFERMILHYYQPHRPHVASAYREQRDITDAEDHPWEAIERGEISKQEA
;
A
#
# COMPACT_ATOMS: atom_id res chain seq x y z
N MET A 1 -0.75 12.47 -23.03
CA MET A 1 -1.86 13.26 -22.44
C MET A 1 -3.17 12.54 -22.71
N GLN A 2 -3.91 12.19 -21.67
CA GLN A 2 -5.23 11.55 -21.73
C GLN A 2 -6.30 12.56 -21.34
N THR A 3 -7.49 12.47 -21.96
CA THR A 3 -8.59 13.41 -21.74
C THR A 3 -9.94 12.71 -21.64
N ASN A 4 -10.66 12.89 -20.54
CA ASN A 4 -12.00 12.34 -20.30
C ASN A 4 -13.01 13.44 -19.90
N ILE A 5 -12.85 14.65 -20.44
CA ILE A 5 -13.62 15.85 -20.07
C ILE A 5 -15.15 15.62 -20.09
N ARG A 6 -15.68 14.91 -21.10
CA ARG A 6 -17.12 14.64 -21.21
C ARG A 6 -17.64 13.79 -20.07
N GLU A 7 -16.92 12.73 -19.73
CA GLU A 7 -17.27 11.82 -18.64
C GLU A 7 -17.11 12.53 -17.29
N TRP A 8 -16.03 13.30 -17.13
CA TRP A 8 -15.82 14.14 -15.96
C TRP A 8 -16.95 15.15 -15.75
N LEU A 9 -17.43 15.84 -16.79
CA LEU A 9 -18.58 16.75 -16.68
C LEU A 9 -19.88 16.03 -16.25
N ARG A 10 -20.08 14.77 -16.65
CA ARG A 10 -21.25 13.98 -16.21
C ARG A 10 -21.25 13.68 -14.70
N THR A 11 -20.08 13.68 -14.06
CA THR A 11 -19.96 13.49 -12.60
C THR A 11 -20.61 14.62 -11.79
N LEU A 12 -20.85 15.80 -12.40
CA LEU A 12 -21.62 16.89 -11.78
C LEU A 12 -23.13 16.68 -11.86
N THR A 13 -23.61 15.99 -12.89
CA THR A 13 -25.04 15.92 -13.22
C THR A 13 -25.70 14.60 -12.84
N GLY A 14 -24.95 13.62 -12.33
CA GLY A 14 -25.50 12.36 -11.80
C GLY A 14 -25.90 11.33 -12.86
N ASP A 15 -25.45 11.49 -14.11
CA ASP A 15 -25.63 10.45 -15.14
C ASP A 15 -24.47 9.46 -15.04
N GLN A 16 -24.78 8.30 -14.45
CA GLN A 16 -23.88 7.24 -13.98
C GLN A 16 -22.60 7.00 -14.78
N VAL A 17 -21.49 7.01 -14.04
CA VAL A 17 -20.30 6.19 -14.33
C VAL A 17 -20.21 5.16 -13.21
N ASP A 18 -20.51 3.90 -13.53
CA ASP A 18 -20.32 2.66 -12.76
C ASP A 18 -19.96 2.84 -11.27
N GLY A 19 -20.97 3.12 -10.45
CA GLY A 19 -20.88 3.03 -8.98
C GLY A 19 -19.91 4.03 -8.30
N GLY A 20 -19.47 5.08 -9.00
CA GLY A 20 -18.65 6.14 -8.42
C GLY A 20 -19.43 7.09 -7.51
N GLU A 21 -18.74 7.67 -6.52
CA GLU A 21 -19.29 8.79 -5.74
C GLU A 21 -19.58 9.99 -6.66
N GLU A 22 -20.64 10.75 -6.36
CA GLU A 22 -21.12 11.84 -7.23
C GLU A 22 -20.99 13.23 -6.61
N GLY A 23 -21.08 14.26 -7.44
CA GLY A 23 -21.24 15.64 -7.01
C GLY A 23 -19.96 16.47 -7.01
N LEU A 24 -20.09 17.72 -6.55
CA LEU A 24 -19.04 18.75 -6.68
C LEU A 24 -17.69 18.33 -6.09
N ARG A 25 -17.69 17.61 -4.95
CA ARG A 25 -16.46 17.11 -4.32
C ARG A 25 -15.73 16.11 -5.22
N TYR A 26 -16.46 15.16 -5.82
CA TYR A 26 -15.89 14.17 -6.72
C TYR A 26 -15.35 14.81 -8.00
N PHE A 27 -16.13 15.72 -8.58
CA PHE A 27 -15.73 16.50 -9.75
C PHE A 27 -14.44 17.29 -9.50
N LEU A 28 -14.37 18.07 -8.42
CA LEU A 28 -13.17 18.81 -8.05
C LEU A 28 -12.01 17.88 -7.72
N GLY A 29 -12.28 16.74 -7.08
CA GLY A 29 -11.31 15.68 -6.82
C GLY A 29 -10.68 15.14 -8.11
N GLY A 30 -11.46 14.91 -9.17
CA GLY A 30 -10.94 14.47 -10.47
C GLY A 30 -9.96 15.48 -11.10
N ALA A 31 -10.32 16.78 -11.09
CA ALA A 31 -9.43 17.83 -11.58
C ALA A 31 -8.15 17.95 -10.73
N TYR A 32 -8.30 17.94 -9.40
CA TYR A 32 -7.18 17.96 -8.46
C TYR A 32 -6.22 16.78 -8.70
N ASN A 33 -6.75 15.55 -8.74
CA ASN A 33 -5.93 14.36 -8.95
C ASN A 33 -5.25 14.37 -10.33
N GLY A 34 -5.94 14.83 -11.37
CA GLY A 34 -5.34 14.98 -12.70
C GLY A 34 -4.12 15.87 -12.70
N LEU A 35 -4.23 17.08 -12.12
CA LEU A 35 -3.11 17.99 -11.99
C LEU A 35 -2.03 17.43 -11.07
N TYR A 36 -2.42 16.90 -9.91
CA TYR A 36 -1.51 16.36 -8.90
C TYR A 36 -0.63 15.24 -9.46
N PHE A 37 -1.22 14.21 -10.09
CA PHE A 37 -0.43 13.11 -10.65
C PHE A 37 0.38 13.56 -11.85
N SER A 38 -0.16 14.43 -12.70
CA SER A 38 0.60 14.92 -13.86
C SER A 38 1.87 15.67 -13.48
N LEU A 39 1.84 16.41 -12.38
CA LEU A 39 3.03 17.10 -11.85
C LEU A 39 3.93 16.15 -11.07
N THR A 40 3.36 15.35 -10.16
CA THR A 40 4.16 14.59 -9.19
C THR A 40 4.73 13.27 -9.73
N THR A 41 4.34 12.81 -10.91
CA THR A 41 5.09 11.74 -11.59
C THR A 41 6.33 12.27 -12.32
N GLN A 42 6.33 13.55 -12.72
CA GLN A 42 7.47 14.19 -13.38
C GLN A 42 8.43 14.84 -12.39
N TYR A 43 7.89 15.32 -11.28
CA TYR A 43 8.61 15.91 -10.17
C TYR A 43 8.20 15.20 -8.87
N PRO A 44 8.74 14.00 -8.61
CA PRO A 44 8.41 13.22 -7.43
C PRO A 44 8.62 14.02 -6.15
N LEU A 45 7.64 13.95 -5.25
CA LEU A 45 7.78 14.42 -3.89
C LEU A 45 8.21 13.26 -3.00
N GLY A 46 8.91 13.55 -1.91
CA GLY A 46 9.39 12.54 -0.97
C GLY A 46 10.76 12.00 -1.33
N THR A 47 11.08 10.83 -0.78
CA THR A 47 12.39 10.17 -0.96
C THR A 47 12.16 8.76 -1.45
N ASN A 48 12.69 8.42 -2.63
CA ASN A 48 12.63 7.05 -3.11
C ASN A 48 13.54 6.15 -2.24
N ILE A 49 13.10 4.93 -1.95
CA ILE A 49 13.88 3.98 -1.14
C ILE A 49 15.23 3.64 -1.80
N TYR A 50 15.31 3.68 -3.14
CA TYR A 50 16.54 3.39 -3.89
C TYR A 50 17.58 4.52 -3.80
N GLU A 51 17.22 5.71 -3.30
CA GLU A 51 18.18 6.77 -2.96
C GLU A 51 18.97 6.47 -1.66
N LYS A 52 18.56 5.44 -0.92
CA LYS A 52 19.20 5.03 0.34
C LYS A 52 19.90 3.69 0.19
N LYS A 53 20.88 3.46 1.06
CA LYS A 53 21.55 2.16 1.20
C LYS A 53 20.81 1.31 2.21
N TRP A 54 20.43 0.10 1.81
CA TRP A 54 19.78 -0.91 2.64
C TRP A 54 19.85 -2.27 1.94
N ASP A 55 19.84 -3.32 2.74
CA ASP A 55 19.84 -4.72 2.27
C ASP A 55 18.46 -5.38 2.49
N LEU A 56 17.80 -5.05 3.60
CA LEU A 56 16.44 -5.49 3.95
C LEU A 56 15.57 -4.29 4.29
N LEU A 57 14.43 -4.15 3.60
CA LEU A 57 13.40 -3.16 3.87
C LEU A 57 12.11 -3.82 4.34
N ILE A 58 11.65 -3.46 5.53
CA ILE A 58 10.36 -3.89 6.09
C ILE A 58 9.37 -2.73 5.94
N VAL A 59 8.29 -2.96 5.20
CA VAL A 59 7.21 -2.00 4.97
C VAL A 59 5.95 -2.48 5.69
N LEU A 60 5.43 -1.63 6.57
CA LEU A 60 4.17 -1.84 7.29
C LEU A 60 3.11 -0.89 6.71
N ASP A 61 2.04 -1.44 6.14
CA ASP A 61 1.03 -0.61 5.48
C ASP A 61 0.26 0.25 6.49
N ALA A 62 0.04 1.52 6.15
CA ALA A 62 -0.59 2.52 7.03
C ALA A 62 0.09 2.72 8.42
N CYS A 63 1.36 2.32 8.58
CA CYS A 63 2.09 2.55 9.82
C CYS A 63 2.50 4.02 9.95
N ARG A 64 1.86 4.74 10.87
CA ARG A 64 2.18 6.13 11.14
C ARG A 64 3.41 6.24 12.03
N VAL A 65 4.22 7.27 11.78
CA VAL A 65 5.45 7.53 12.55
C VAL A 65 5.16 7.79 14.03
N ASP A 66 4.07 8.49 14.35
CA ASP A 66 3.68 8.76 15.74
C ASP A 66 3.24 7.48 16.47
N ALA A 67 2.43 6.64 15.81
CA ALA A 67 2.05 5.33 16.36
C ALA A 67 3.27 4.41 16.56
N LEU A 68 4.22 4.39 15.60
CA LEU A 68 5.44 3.60 15.75
C LEU A 68 6.30 4.10 16.92
N ARG A 69 6.37 5.42 17.15
CA ARG A 69 7.08 6.00 18.31
C ARG A 69 6.46 5.59 19.64
N GLU A 70 5.14 5.44 19.69
CA GLU A 70 4.40 5.05 20.89
C GLU A 70 4.72 3.61 21.29
N VAL A 71 4.73 2.68 20.33
CA VAL A 71 4.97 1.26 20.60
C VAL A 71 6.45 0.86 20.56
N ALA A 72 7.34 1.70 20.00
CA ALA A 72 8.77 1.40 19.89
C ALA A 72 9.45 0.96 21.21
N PRO A 73 9.13 1.53 22.39
CA PRO A 73 9.71 1.08 23.66
C PRO A 73 9.39 -0.38 24.03
N GLU A 74 8.38 -1.00 23.42
CA GLU A 74 8.04 -2.41 23.63
C GLU A 74 8.99 -3.37 22.87
N PHE A 75 9.81 -2.85 21.95
CA PHE A 75 10.65 -3.63 21.05
C PHE A 75 12.12 -3.26 21.21
N GLU A 76 12.90 -4.13 21.86
CA GLU A 76 14.33 -3.90 22.12
C GLU A 76 15.18 -3.69 20.86
N PHE A 77 14.73 -4.17 19.70
CA PHE A 77 15.44 -4.01 18.43
C PHE A 77 15.19 -2.66 17.75
N ILE A 78 14.33 -1.80 18.30
CA ILE A 78 14.03 -0.47 17.77
C ILE A 78 14.78 0.57 18.59
N ASP A 79 15.97 0.95 18.12
CA ASP A 79 16.78 1.97 18.79
C ASP A 79 16.24 3.40 18.59
N ARG A 80 15.72 3.69 17.38
CA ARG A 80 15.31 5.05 16.99
C ARG A 80 14.20 5.00 15.94
N VAL A 81 13.25 5.93 16.04
CA VAL A 81 12.19 6.14 15.06
C VAL A 81 12.32 7.50 14.37
N ASP A 82 12.95 7.48 13.20
CA ASP A 82 13.07 8.63 12.29
C ASP A 82 11.82 8.78 11.40
N SER A 83 11.79 9.85 10.61
CA SER A 83 10.73 10.10 9.62
C SER A 83 11.31 10.45 8.26
N VAL A 84 10.67 9.95 7.21
CA VAL A 84 10.95 10.31 5.81
C VAL A 84 9.64 10.61 5.09
N TRP A 85 9.68 11.48 4.09
CA TRP A 85 8.52 11.73 3.24
C TRP A 85 8.36 10.60 2.23
N SER A 86 7.20 9.95 2.25
CA SER A 86 6.82 8.92 1.28
C SER A 86 6.67 9.52 -0.11
N THR A 87 7.00 8.72 -1.14
CA THR A 87 6.74 9.06 -2.55
C THR A 87 5.26 9.04 -2.90
N GLY A 88 4.44 8.36 -2.10
CA GLY A 88 2.99 8.27 -2.29
C GLY A 88 2.19 8.38 -1.00
N SER A 89 0.98 8.92 -1.12
CA SER A 89 -0.02 9.07 -0.05
C SER A 89 -0.88 7.82 0.16
N SER A 90 -0.81 6.86 -0.77
CA SER A 90 -1.46 5.56 -0.70
C SER A 90 -0.50 4.48 -1.18
N SER A 91 -0.72 3.21 -0.81
CA SER A 91 0.16 2.11 -1.21
C SER A 91 0.20 1.97 -2.74
N HIS A 92 -0.92 2.14 -3.45
CA HIS A 92 -0.93 2.08 -4.92
C HIS A 92 -0.07 3.18 -5.56
N GLU A 93 -0.15 4.40 -5.03
CA GLU A 93 0.70 5.51 -5.48
C GLU A 93 2.17 5.27 -5.15
N TRP A 94 2.46 4.83 -3.92
CA TRP A 94 3.81 4.52 -3.48
C TRP A 94 4.45 3.45 -4.37
N LEU A 95 3.72 2.37 -4.69
CA LEU A 95 4.18 1.34 -5.61
C LEU A 95 4.51 1.92 -6.99
N CYS A 96 3.60 2.71 -7.58
CA CYS A 96 3.82 3.26 -8.91
C CYS A 96 4.95 4.30 -8.97
N LYS A 97 5.21 5.06 -7.90
CA LYS A 97 6.28 6.07 -7.85
C LYS A 97 7.62 5.52 -7.36
N THR A 98 7.62 4.40 -6.65
CA THR A 98 8.86 3.81 -6.11
C THR A 98 9.55 2.92 -7.14
N PHE A 99 8.79 2.10 -7.86
CA PHE A 99 9.32 1.08 -8.76
C PHE A 99 9.20 1.53 -10.21
N THR A 100 10.08 2.45 -10.62
CA THR A 100 10.11 3.04 -11.95
C THR A 100 11.31 2.56 -12.77
N GLN A 101 11.26 2.75 -14.09
CA GLN A 101 12.37 2.38 -14.99
C GLN A 101 13.68 3.13 -14.66
N GLU A 102 13.61 4.24 -13.93
CA GLU A 102 14.81 4.97 -13.46
C GLU A 102 15.67 4.10 -12.52
N HIS A 103 15.05 3.18 -11.77
CA HIS A 103 15.72 2.26 -10.85
C HIS A 103 15.70 0.82 -11.35
N ALA A 104 15.52 0.60 -12.66
CA ALA A 104 15.34 -0.74 -13.23
C ALA A 104 16.52 -1.68 -12.91
N ASP A 105 17.75 -1.16 -12.92
CA ASP A 105 18.96 -1.93 -12.61
C ASP A 105 18.93 -2.41 -11.15
N GLU A 106 18.67 -1.51 -10.20
CA GLU A 106 18.53 -1.84 -8.78
C GLU A 106 17.36 -2.80 -8.49
N ILE A 107 16.26 -2.64 -9.21
CA ILE A 107 15.07 -3.49 -9.08
C ILE A 107 15.36 -4.91 -9.58
N SER A 108 16.21 -5.06 -10.60
CA SER A 108 16.59 -6.37 -11.17
C SER A 108 17.25 -7.33 -10.19
N ASP A 109 17.91 -6.79 -9.15
CA ASP A 109 18.47 -7.55 -8.03
C ASP A 109 17.69 -7.37 -6.71
N THR A 110 16.42 -6.94 -6.80
CA THR A 110 15.51 -6.83 -5.65
C THR A 110 14.51 -7.98 -5.61
N VAL A 111 14.47 -8.69 -4.47
CA VAL A 111 13.38 -9.60 -4.11
C VAL A 111 12.27 -8.79 -3.41
N TYR A 112 11.05 -8.85 -3.91
CA TYR A 112 9.90 -8.17 -3.33
C TYR A 112 8.78 -9.15 -2.95
N LEU A 113 8.57 -9.34 -1.65
CA LEU A 113 7.51 -10.15 -1.07
C LEU A 113 6.42 -9.25 -0.47
N SER A 114 5.17 -9.44 -0.86
CA SER A 114 4.09 -8.54 -0.44
C SER A 114 2.77 -9.25 -0.17
N THR A 115 2.06 -8.83 0.87
CA THR A 115 0.64 -9.14 1.09
C THR A 115 -0.27 -7.96 0.75
N ASN A 116 0.27 -6.83 0.29
CA ASN A 116 -0.50 -5.66 -0.07
C ASN A 116 -1.36 -5.93 -1.33
N PRO A 117 -2.67 -5.66 -1.31
CA PRO A 117 -3.58 -5.97 -2.40
C PRO A 117 -3.34 -5.13 -3.66
N HIS A 118 -2.54 -4.06 -3.59
CA HIS A 118 -2.20 -3.22 -4.74
C HIS A 118 -1.02 -3.75 -5.58
N THR A 119 -0.30 -4.76 -5.12
CA THR A 119 0.88 -5.30 -5.81
C THR A 119 0.55 -5.84 -7.20
N GLN A 120 -0.35 -6.82 -7.32
CA GLN A 120 -0.81 -7.40 -8.60
C GLN A 120 -1.47 -6.34 -9.50
N PRO A 121 -2.43 -5.52 -9.00
CA PRO A 121 -2.95 -4.40 -9.77
C PRO A 121 -1.87 -3.51 -10.40
N THR A 122 -0.76 -3.30 -9.72
CA THR A 122 0.33 -2.43 -10.20
C THR A 122 1.19 -3.13 -11.24
N PHE A 123 1.76 -4.28 -10.90
CA PHE A 123 2.84 -4.90 -11.69
C PHE A 123 2.36 -5.94 -12.71
N LYS A 124 1.14 -6.49 -12.54
CA LYS A 124 0.54 -7.45 -13.47
C LYS A 124 -0.56 -6.81 -14.31
N ASP A 125 -1.49 -6.11 -13.67
CA ASP A 125 -2.66 -5.57 -14.35
C ASP A 125 -2.40 -4.19 -14.98
N GLY A 126 -1.25 -3.57 -14.72
CA GLY A 126 -0.90 -2.25 -15.27
C GLY A 126 -1.77 -1.08 -14.76
N LYS A 127 -2.48 -1.24 -13.65
CA LYS A 127 -3.36 -0.21 -13.10
C LYS A 127 -2.54 0.91 -12.46
N ARG A 128 -2.99 2.16 -12.63
CA ARG A 128 -2.35 3.36 -12.10
C ARG A 128 -3.36 4.26 -11.36
N PRO A 129 -2.93 5.05 -10.36
CA PRO A 129 -3.77 6.09 -9.78
C PRO A 129 -4.12 7.22 -10.79
N PRO A 130 -5.20 7.97 -10.54
CA PRO A 130 -6.25 7.71 -9.56
C PRO A 130 -7.20 6.62 -10.03
N ARG A 131 -7.57 5.69 -9.13
CA ARG A 131 -8.56 4.63 -9.45
C ARG A 131 -10.01 5.05 -9.19
N LYS A 132 -10.20 5.95 -8.22
CA LYS A 132 -11.53 6.35 -7.75
C LYS A 132 -12.15 7.49 -8.54
N TYR A 133 -11.36 8.29 -9.25
CA TYR A 133 -11.84 9.54 -9.86
C TYR A 133 -11.75 9.47 -11.38
N VAL A 134 -12.80 9.92 -12.05
CA VAL A 134 -12.72 10.29 -13.47
C VAL A 134 -11.90 11.59 -13.55
N VAL A 135 -10.77 11.52 -14.26
CA VAL A 135 -9.87 12.67 -14.42
C VAL A 135 -10.11 13.35 -15.77
N PRO A 136 -10.35 14.67 -15.81
CA PRO A 136 -10.63 15.37 -17.07
C PRO A 136 -9.44 15.40 -18.02
N VAL A 137 -8.25 15.70 -17.50
CA VAL A 137 -7.00 15.78 -18.25
C VAL A 137 -5.88 15.27 -17.34
N THR A 138 -5.03 14.40 -17.87
CA THR A 138 -3.79 13.98 -17.21
C THR A 138 -2.67 13.77 -18.22
N TRP A 139 -1.46 14.13 -17.85
CA TRP A 139 -0.23 13.80 -18.56
C TRP A 139 0.78 13.11 -17.62
N ALA A 140 0.26 12.46 -16.57
CA ALA A 140 1.04 11.62 -15.69
C ALA A 140 1.81 10.56 -16.48
N ASP A 141 3.08 10.42 -16.15
CA ASP A 141 4.00 9.44 -16.72
C ASP A 141 4.56 8.60 -15.57
N TRP A 142 3.90 7.47 -15.33
CA TRP A 142 4.20 6.63 -14.17
C TRP A 142 5.48 5.81 -14.35
N ASN A 143 5.90 5.56 -15.60
CA ASN A 143 7.13 4.84 -15.95
C ASN A 143 7.45 3.62 -15.05
N VAL A 144 6.42 2.84 -14.67
CA VAL A 144 6.54 1.73 -13.71
C VAL A 144 7.21 0.53 -14.38
N VAL A 145 8.01 -0.22 -13.63
CA VAL A 145 8.56 -1.50 -14.08
C VAL A 145 7.49 -2.59 -14.20
N ASP A 146 7.79 -3.58 -15.04
CA ASP A 146 7.02 -4.83 -15.11
C ASP A 146 7.47 -5.83 -14.04
N GLU A 147 6.61 -6.78 -13.68
CA GLU A 147 6.95 -7.79 -12.66
C GLU A 147 8.21 -8.62 -12.98
N SER A 148 8.48 -8.84 -14.27
CA SER A 148 9.64 -9.62 -14.72
C SER A 148 10.96 -8.90 -14.53
N GLN A 149 10.94 -7.59 -14.24
CA GLN A 149 12.13 -6.81 -13.96
C GLN A 149 12.59 -6.95 -12.51
N PHE A 150 11.81 -7.58 -11.62
CA PHE A 150 12.28 -7.92 -10.28
C PHE A 150 13.08 -9.22 -10.31
N LYS A 151 14.04 -9.37 -9.40
CA LYS A 151 14.66 -10.68 -9.14
C LYS A 151 13.61 -11.73 -8.79
N LEU A 152 12.66 -11.31 -7.96
CA LEU A 152 11.45 -12.04 -7.64
C LEU A 152 10.40 -11.05 -7.15
N LEU A 153 9.27 -10.94 -7.84
CA LEU A 153 8.06 -10.33 -7.29
C LEU A 153 7.10 -11.44 -6.87
N LYS A 154 6.77 -11.51 -5.59
CA LYS A 154 5.78 -12.48 -5.08
C LYS A 154 4.73 -11.78 -4.23
N GLN A 155 3.55 -11.62 -4.81
CA GLN A 155 2.37 -11.36 -4.02
C GLN A 155 1.89 -12.68 -3.39
N LEU A 156 1.78 -12.68 -2.06
CA LEU A 156 1.24 -13.80 -1.31
C LEU A 156 -0.29 -13.73 -1.38
N SER A 157 -0.91 -14.85 -1.74
CA SER A 157 -2.36 -14.99 -1.84
C SER A 157 -2.93 -15.64 -0.58
N ARG A 158 -4.23 -15.42 -0.34
CA ARG A 158 -4.98 -16.10 0.72
C ARG A 158 -4.90 -17.63 0.51
N HIS A 159 -4.71 -18.38 1.58
CA HIS A 159 -4.75 -19.84 1.59
C HIS A 159 -5.81 -20.31 2.60
N HIS A 160 -6.53 -21.39 2.28
CA HIS A 160 -7.67 -21.89 3.06
C HIS A 160 -7.36 -22.20 4.53
N ARG A 161 -6.10 -22.50 4.88
CA ARG A 161 -5.70 -22.76 6.27
C ARG A 161 -5.71 -21.51 7.17
N TYR A 162 -5.67 -20.31 6.60
CA TYR A 162 -5.78 -19.07 7.37
C TYR A 162 -7.23 -18.63 7.50
N GLU A 163 -8.07 -18.96 6.51
CA GLU A 163 -9.51 -18.66 6.47
C GLU A 163 -10.28 -19.27 7.65
N ASP A 164 -9.69 -20.26 8.35
CA ASP A 164 -10.27 -20.83 9.57
C ASP A 164 -10.42 -19.80 10.70
N TYR A 165 -9.61 -18.73 10.73
CA TYR A 165 -9.63 -17.68 11.76
C TYR A 165 -9.41 -16.24 11.23
N PHE A 166 -8.72 -16.10 10.10
CA PHE A 166 -8.32 -14.82 9.53
C PHE A 166 -8.61 -14.75 8.04
N ASP A 167 -9.41 -13.76 7.66
CA ASP A 167 -9.56 -13.39 6.25
C ASP A 167 -8.32 -12.67 5.69
N THR A 168 -7.32 -12.34 6.51
CA THR A 168 -6.06 -11.74 6.04
C THR A 168 -4.88 -12.68 6.25
N ILE A 169 -3.87 -12.56 5.39
CA ILE A 169 -2.63 -13.33 5.51
C ILE A 169 -1.89 -12.87 6.77
N PRO A 170 -1.58 -13.77 7.73
CA PRO A 170 -0.91 -13.38 8.95
C PRO A 170 0.57 -13.03 8.68
N PRO A 171 1.18 -12.14 9.50
CA PRO A 171 2.54 -11.65 9.25
C PRO A 171 3.60 -12.74 9.14
N ASN A 172 3.49 -13.82 9.92
CA ASN A 172 4.48 -14.90 9.93
C ASN A 172 4.70 -15.55 8.55
N ILE A 173 3.71 -15.50 7.66
CA ILE A 173 3.83 -16.08 6.32
C ILE A 173 4.77 -15.25 5.43
N VAL A 174 4.72 -13.93 5.55
CA VAL A 174 5.70 -13.06 4.87
C VAL A 174 7.10 -13.37 5.38
N THR A 175 7.25 -13.52 6.70
CA THR A 175 8.52 -13.86 7.34
C THR A 175 9.06 -15.22 6.89
N ASP A 176 8.22 -16.26 6.86
CA ASP A 176 8.63 -17.59 6.42
C ASP A 176 9.10 -17.58 4.95
N GLN A 177 8.37 -16.87 4.09
CA GLN A 177 8.76 -16.72 2.68
C GLN A 177 10.04 -15.90 2.52
N ALA A 178 10.27 -14.90 3.37
CA ALA A 178 11.51 -14.14 3.41
C ALA A 178 12.70 -15.02 3.76
N ILE A 179 12.57 -15.84 4.81
CA ILE A 179 13.63 -16.77 5.24
C ILE A 179 13.93 -17.79 4.13
N LEU A 180 12.90 -18.30 3.46
CA LEU A 180 13.10 -19.23 2.34
C LEU A 180 13.82 -18.56 1.17
N ALA A 181 13.38 -17.38 0.75
CA ALA A 181 14.02 -16.61 -0.32
C ALA A 181 15.48 -16.27 0.03
N GLY A 182 15.73 -15.80 1.26
CA GLY A 182 17.05 -15.46 1.78
C GLY A 182 18.03 -16.63 1.84
N ARG A 183 17.54 -17.88 1.88
CA ARG A 183 18.36 -19.09 1.86
C ARG A 183 18.58 -19.67 0.47
N GLN A 184 17.77 -19.30 -0.51
CA GLN A 184 17.69 -19.97 -1.81
C GLN A 184 18.08 -19.08 -2.99
N LEU A 185 18.00 -17.76 -2.83
CA LEU A 185 18.23 -16.80 -3.90
C LEU A 185 19.46 -15.95 -3.60
N ASP A 186 20.14 -15.56 -4.66
CA ASP A 186 21.21 -14.58 -4.65
C ASP A 186 20.65 -13.23 -5.13
N PHE A 187 20.66 -12.22 -4.25
CA PHE A 187 20.08 -10.90 -4.48
C PHE A 187 20.80 -9.86 -3.61
N GLU A 188 20.75 -8.59 -4.03
CA GLU A 188 21.34 -7.47 -3.28
C GLU A 188 20.36 -6.89 -2.27
N ARG A 189 19.05 -6.92 -2.59
CA ARG A 189 18.01 -6.26 -1.79
C ARG A 189 16.77 -7.13 -1.60
N MET A 190 16.17 -7.08 -0.41
CA MET A 190 14.87 -7.69 -0.13
C MET A 190 13.89 -6.69 0.48
N ILE A 191 12.67 -6.67 -0.03
CA ILE A 191 11.55 -5.89 0.50
C ILE A 191 10.47 -6.84 1.02
N LEU A 192 10.07 -6.65 2.28
CA LEU A 192 8.96 -7.33 2.92
C LEU A 192 7.84 -6.33 3.18
N HIS A 193 6.74 -6.42 2.42
CA HIS A 193 5.61 -5.51 2.55
C HIS A 193 4.41 -6.21 3.17
N TYR A 194 4.25 -5.97 4.47
CA TYR A 194 3.14 -6.42 5.28
C TYR A 194 1.94 -5.53 5.05
N TYR A 195 0.79 -6.14 4.79
CA TYR A 195 -0.48 -5.42 4.78
C TYR A 195 -0.88 -4.94 6.19
N GLN A 196 -0.44 -5.62 7.25
CA GLN A 196 -0.61 -5.12 8.62
C GLN A 196 0.31 -3.91 8.86
N PRO A 197 -0.10 -2.92 9.70
CA PRO A 197 -1.28 -2.90 10.57
C PRO A 197 -2.61 -2.46 9.93
N HIS A 198 -2.72 -2.40 8.59
CA HIS A 198 -4.01 -2.12 7.95
C HIS A 198 -5.09 -3.11 8.42
N ARG A 199 -6.33 -2.62 8.47
CA ARG A 199 -7.50 -3.43 8.82
C ARG A 199 -7.62 -4.72 7.96
N PRO A 200 -8.10 -5.82 8.54
CA PRO A 200 -8.54 -5.96 9.94
C PRO A 200 -7.37 -6.02 10.93
N HIS A 201 -7.55 -5.53 12.16
CA HIS A 201 -6.48 -5.49 13.18
C HIS A 201 -6.34 -6.85 13.89
N VAL A 202 -5.42 -7.68 13.39
CA VAL A 202 -5.32 -9.10 13.80
C VAL A 202 -4.50 -9.38 15.06
N ALA A 203 -3.88 -8.39 15.70
CA ALA A 203 -2.81 -8.65 16.68
C ALA A 203 -3.25 -9.53 17.88
N SER A 204 -4.39 -9.22 18.51
CA SER A 204 -4.91 -9.98 19.65
C SER A 204 -5.53 -11.30 19.22
N ALA A 205 -6.39 -11.28 18.20
CA ALA A 205 -6.96 -12.48 17.59
C ALA A 205 -5.89 -13.51 17.17
N TYR A 206 -4.77 -13.06 16.59
CA TYR A 206 -3.63 -13.89 16.23
C TYR A 206 -2.92 -14.49 17.45
N ARG A 207 -2.73 -13.74 18.54
CA ARG A 207 -2.12 -14.28 19.77
C ARG A 207 -3.02 -15.31 20.45
N GLU A 208 -4.32 -15.10 20.42
CA GLU A 208 -5.32 -15.92 21.11
C GLU A 208 -5.85 -17.08 20.25
N GLN A 209 -5.50 -17.12 18.95
CA GLN A 209 -5.99 -18.12 17.99
C GLN A 209 -7.53 -18.18 17.95
N ARG A 210 -8.14 -17.01 17.76
CA ARG A 210 -9.59 -16.83 17.63
C ARG A 210 -9.94 -15.94 16.44
N ASP A 211 -11.22 -15.89 16.12
CA ASP A 211 -11.76 -14.95 15.13
C ASP A 211 -11.57 -13.50 15.57
N ILE A 212 -11.46 -12.63 14.56
CA ILE A 212 -11.43 -11.17 14.72
C ILE A 212 -12.83 -10.72 15.15
N THR A 213 -12.89 -9.89 16.19
CA THR A 213 -14.15 -9.28 16.62
C THR A 213 -14.53 -8.10 15.71
N ASP A 214 -15.83 -7.77 15.64
CA ASP A 214 -16.30 -6.59 14.91
C ASP A 214 -15.59 -5.30 15.37
N ALA A 215 -15.22 -5.22 16.66
CA ALA A 215 -14.50 -4.10 17.23
C ALA A 215 -13.03 -4.03 16.76
N GLU A 216 -12.39 -5.17 16.49
CA GLU A 216 -11.02 -5.23 15.94
C GLU A 216 -10.99 -4.99 14.41
N ASP A 217 -12.08 -5.24 13.69
CA ASP A 217 -12.19 -4.87 12.26
C ASP A 217 -12.64 -3.41 12.06
N HIS A 218 -13.58 -2.95 12.90
CA HIS A 218 -14.19 -1.63 12.84
C HIS A 218 -14.07 -0.84 14.16
N PRO A 219 -12.84 -0.55 14.64
CA PRO A 219 -12.63 0.04 15.95
C PRO A 219 -13.29 1.42 16.12
N TRP A 220 -13.31 2.23 15.06
CA TRP A 220 -13.95 3.55 15.12
C TRP A 220 -15.45 3.47 15.33
N GLU A 221 -16.13 2.55 14.66
CA GLU A 221 -17.56 2.34 14.83
C GLU A 221 -17.88 1.79 16.22
N ALA A 222 -17.06 0.86 16.72
CA ALA A 222 -17.20 0.32 18.07
C ALA A 222 -16.99 1.40 19.16
N ILE A 223 -16.02 2.31 18.98
CA ILE A 223 -15.82 3.47 19.85
C ILE A 223 -17.04 4.42 19.79
N GLU A 224 -17.54 4.73 18.60
CA GLU A 224 -18.71 5.61 18.42
C GLU A 224 -19.98 5.03 19.06
N ARG A 225 -20.14 3.70 19.03
CA ARG A 225 -21.23 2.98 19.71
C ARG A 225 -21.01 2.83 21.22
N GLY A 226 -19.81 3.13 21.73
CA GLY A 226 -19.46 2.99 23.14
C GLY A 226 -19.23 1.55 23.59
N GLU A 227 -18.92 0.65 22.66
CA GLU A 227 -18.66 -0.78 22.91
C GLU A 227 -17.25 -0.99 23.49
N ILE A 228 -16.29 -0.17 23.06
CA ILE A 228 -14.91 -0.16 23.55
C ILE A 228 -14.42 1.29 23.77
N SER A 229 -13.44 1.46 24.64
CA SER A 229 -12.73 2.73 24.82
C SER A 229 -11.61 2.92 23.79
N LYS A 230 -11.13 4.15 23.63
CA LYS A 230 -9.95 4.47 22.80
C LYS A 230 -8.65 3.81 23.26
N GLN A 231 -8.59 3.35 24.51
CA GLN A 231 -7.42 2.63 25.05
C GLN A 231 -7.53 1.12 24.79
N GLU A 232 -8.74 0.60 24.61
CA GLU A 232 -8.99 -0.81 24.28
C GLU A 232 -8.91 -1.08 22.78
N ALA A 233 -9.14 -0.06 21.95
CA ALA A 233 -8.97 -0.07 20.50
C ALA A 233 -7.49 0.04 20.09
#